data_AF-A0A849Q276-F1
#
_entry.id   AF-A0A849Q276-F1
#
_cell.length_a   1.000
_cell.length_b   1.000
_cell.length_c   1.000
_cell.angle_alpha   90.00
_cell.angle_beta   90.00
_cell.angle_gamma   90.00
#
_symmetry.space_group_name_H-M   'P 1'
#
loop_
_entity.id
_entity.type
_entity.pdbx_description
1 polymer ?
#
loop_
_entity_poly.entity_id
_entity_poly.type
_entity_poly.pdbx_seq_one_letter_code
_entity_poly.pdbx_strand_id
1 'polypeptide(L)'
;MVKKPSKKTVKTASPKTKTPSKSKTAKREPTSGAILKKVATVSDSTKALQKEIKAMSKIFGDNQKVLVSMKGMIDTLTSTLENIQKQSSRLNIIEDDAQKLYAGLNQVRTQSNLITKINDQTSKLQEEVNKINQIQKSGPKAEELSQQVEESMNSIQNNSQMIIKIAQRIDEVRDDLRNISGKTDSVLNISQEMKNLKNSIEIISGKTDSIESSSQTISNLKKELDRIVERTDSFSNLSSELEGIKKTIDSISGKAEKIDSLGGVIDGLKQQFQTVAAKTNSVNSLGSELELIKGEINSLAGKTQRISDFGGKIDKIETEVGTLSHRADSTAFVGEGLKSVQEDFADFKNNVFDKTNTIEQKVSSINEMMKTQDALSAEFHKKTDKVFQELQSVKNVTNKVSSDTSKEMMALLKLSEYQSNIRMQAESKYGEAKDLESMASQTANIVNLFDRLSIEGNDKIPLPHEVRQWAISKILDCADKWEIRFSDVFSILIDSIGRDLLKESIRIQQIRDIYGIRAIDEIRKELNIS
;
A
#
# COMPACT_ATOMS: atom_id res chain seq x y z
N MET A 1 42.97 -50.97 -44.64
CA MET A 1 44.39 -50.59 -44.34
C MET A 1 44.35 -49.22 -43.65
N VAL A 2 44.86 -49.08 -42.41
CA VAL A 2 46.22 -48.58 -42.07
C VAL A 2 46.37 -47.09 -42.48
N LYS A 3 46.61 -46.11 -41.59
CA LYS A 3 47.55 -46.07 -40.44
C LYS A 3 47.14 -45.06 -39.31
N LYS A 4 47.63 -45.30 -38.08
CA LYS A 4 47.75 -44.39 -36.89
C LYS A 4 49.28 -44.22 -36.60
N PRO A 5 49.78 -43.49 -35.56
CA PRO A 5 49.19 -42.48 -34.66
C PRO A 5 49.75 -41.06 -35.02
N SER A 6 50.46 -40.17 -34.28
CA SER A 6 50.95 -39.97 -32.87
C SER A 6 51.62 -38.56 -32.77
N LYS A 7 52.13 -38.00 -31.65
CA LYS A 7 51.70 -37.84 -30.22
C LYS A 7 52.90 -37.20 -29.43
N LYS A 8 52.64 -36.33 -28.43
CA LYS A 8 53.63 -35.61 -27.54
C LYS A 8 54.35 -34.42 -28.23
N THR A 9 54.90 -33.40 -27.55
CA THR A 9 55.29 -33.26 -26.11
C THR A 9 55.07 -31.83 -25.56
N VAL A 10 54.94 -31.68 -24.24
CA VAL A 10 54.81 -30.42 -23.48
C VAL A 10 56.18 -29.83 -23.11
N LYS A 11 56.32 -28.49 -23.04
CA LYS A 11 57.31 -27.78 -22.22
C LYS A 11 56.78 -26.40 -21.78
N THR A 12 57.27 -25.89 -20.65
CA THR A 12 56.83 -24.66 -19.96
C THR A 12 58.01 -23.71 -19.70
N ALA A 13 57.80 -22.38 -19.77
CA ALA A 13 58.57 -21.34 -19.04
C ALA A 13 58.02 -19.91 -19.29
N SER A 14 58.00 -19.08 -18.24
CA SER A 14 57.85 -17.60 -18.26
C SER A 14 59.25 -16.94 -18.08
N PRO A 15 59.46 -15.64 -17.73
CA PRO A 15 58.57 -14.46 -17.59
C PRO A 15 59.15 -13.11 -18.14
N LYS A 16 58.41 -11.98 -17.99
CA LYS A 16 58.84 -10.66 -17.39
C LYS A 16 58.11 -9.43 -17.96
N THR A 17 58.04 -8.37 -17.15
CA THR A 17 57.34 -7.08 -17.35
C THR A 17 58.28 -5.89 -17.58
N LYS A 18 57.81 -4.82 -18.25
CA LYS A 18 58.40 -3.46 -18.26
C LYS A 18 57.32 -2.38 -18.45
N THR A 19 57.61 -1.15 -18.01
CA THR A 19 56.73 0.04 -18.03
C THR A 19 57.21 1.14 -19.01
N PRO A 20 56.31 2.03 -19.50
CA PRO A 20 56.66 3.16 -20.37
C PRO A 20 56.72 4.53 -19.64
N SER A 21 57.37 5.53 -20.27
CA SER A 21 57.57 6.90 -19.75
C SER A 21 56.82 7.98 -20.56
N LYS A 22 56.66 9.20 -19.99
CA LYS A 22 55.97 10.36 -20.60
C LYS A 22 56.93 11.50 -20.99
N SER A 23 56.55 12.33 -21.96
CA SER A 23 57.19 13.61 -22.32
C SER A 23 56.27 14.83 -22.04
N LYS A 24 56.76 16.06 -22.24
CA LYS A 24 56.08 17.34 -21.94
C LYS A 24 56.30 18.40 -23.03
N THR A 25 55.37 19.35 -23.15
CA THR A 25 55.50 20.63 -23.89
C THR A 25 54.87 21.80 -23.10
N ALA A 26 55.14 23.06 -23.48
CA ALA A 26 55.00 24.25 -22.63
C ALA A 26 53.82 25.21 -22.99
N LYS A 27 53.63 26.28 -22.18
CA LYS A 27 52.55 27.31 -22.28
C LYS A 27 53.13 28.75 -22.29
N ARG A 28 52.28 29.74 -22.63
CA ARG A 28 52.53 31.20 -22.54
C ARG A 28 51.26 31.92 -22.05
N GLU A 29 51.36 33.17 -21.60
CA GLU A 29 50.31 33.86 -20.79
C GLU A 29 49.52 34.98 -21.53
N PRO A 30 48.30 35.36 -21.07
CA PRO A 30 47.41 36.33 -21.72
C PRO A 30 47.19 37.67 -20.97
N THR A 31 46.73 38.70 -21.70
CA THR A 31 46.67 40.12 -21.29
C THR A 31 45.44 40.54 -20.45
N SER A 32 45.56 41.67 -19.74
CA SER A 32 44.63 42.19 -18.71
C SER A 32 43.13 42.24 -19.07
N GLY A 33 42.75 42.56 -20.32
CA GLY A 33 41.34 42.54 -20.75
C GLY A 33 40.67 41.16 -20.61
N ALA A 34 41.44 40.08 -20.78
CA ALA A 34 40.97 38.73 -20.53
C ALA A 34 40.84 38.40 -19.04
N ILE A 35 41.52 39.12 -18.14
CA ILE A 35 41.37 38.99 -16.68
C ILE A 35 40.02 39.57 -16.26
N LEU A 36 39.66 40.77 -16.71
CA LEU A 36 38.33 41.35 -16.45
C LEU A 36 37.20 40.47 -16.99
N LYS A 37 37.34 39.95 -18.22
CA LYS A 37 36.33 39.04 -18.79
C LYS A 37 36.28 37.68 -18.05
N LYS A 38 37.41 37.19 -17.52
CA LYS A 38 37.44 36.02 -16.62
C LYS A 38 36.76 36.29 -15.28
N VAL A 39 37.01 37.43 -14.64
CA VAL A 39 36.36 37.83 -13.39
C VAL A 39 34.84 37.96 -13.60
N ALA A 40 34.39 38.47 -14.75
CA ALA A 40 32.98 38.43 -15.13
C ALA A 40 32.44 36.99 -15.24
N THR A 41 33.11 36.09 -15.97
CA THR A 41 32.67 34.68 -16.05
C THR A 41 32.74 33.92 -14.72
N VAL A 42 33.66 34.27 -13.81
CA VAL A 42 33.71 33.72 -12.45
C VAL A 42 32.56 34.27 -11.59
N SER A 43 32.21 35.55 -11.74
CA SER A 43 31.01 36.14 -11.15
C SER A 43 29.74 35.42 -11.65
N ASP A 44 29.63 35.18 -12.95
CA ASP A 44 28.47 34.48 -13.53
C ASP A 44 28.45 32.98 -13.20
N SER A 45 29.60 32.32 -13.08
CA SER A 45 29.70 30.95 -12.55
C SER A 45 29.33 30.89 -11.06
N THR A 46 29.70 31.90 -10.27
CA THR A 46 29.25 32.05 -8.88
C THR A 46 27.73 32.26 -8.80
N LYS A 47 27.14 33.07 -9.70
CA LYS A 47 25.67 33.21 -9.81
C LYS A 47 24.99 31.90 -10.24
N ALA A 48 25.61 31.12 -11.12
CA ALA A 48 25.09 29.81 -11.53
C ALA A 48 25.07 28.83 -10.36
N LEU A 49 26.20 28.69 -9.65
CA LEU A 49 26.33 27.84 -8.46
C LEU A 49 25.40 28.33 -7.33
N GLN A 50 25.21 29.65 -7.18
CA GLN A 50 24.21 30.23 -6.27
C GLN A 50 22.76 29.90 -6.67
N LYS A 51 22.44 29.83 -7.97
CA LYS A 51 21.14 29.33 -8.47
C LYS A 51 20.96 27.84 -8.16
N GLU A 52 22.00 27.02 -8.34
CA GLU A 52 21.97 25.58 -8.01
C GLU A 52 21.80 25.33 -6.51
N ILE A 53 22.53 26.05 -5.65
CA ILE A 53 22.32 26.02 -4.19
C ILE A 53 20.88 26.41 -3.85
N LYS A 54 20.31 27.41 -4.52
CA LYS A 54 18.91 27.82 -4.32
C LYS A 54 17.91 26.76 -4.81
N ALA A 55 18.23 26.02 -5.86
CA ALA A 55 17.45 24.87 -6.33
C ALA A 55 17.54 23.67 -5.37
N MET A 56 18.73 23.31 -4.89
CA MET A 56 18.94 22.30 -3.84
C MET A 56 18.20 22.66 -2.55
N SER A 57 18.26 23.93 -2.13
CA SER A 57 17.54 24.41 -0.94
C SER A 57 16.02 24.32 -1.11
N LYS A 58 15.49 24.56 -2.33
CA LYS A 58 14.08 24.30 -2.65
C LYS A 58 13.76 22.81 -2.57
N ILE A 59 14.56 21.94 -3.21
CA ILE A 59 14.38 20.47 -3.17
C ILE A 59 14.40 19.96 -1.72
N PHE A 60 15.28 20.50 -0.86
CA PHE A 60 15.32 20.14 0.56
C PHE A 60 14.04 20.54 1.31
N GLY A 61 13.52 21.74 1.05
CA GLY A 61 12.24 22.20 1.60
C GLY A 61 11.03 21.40 1.08
N ASP A 62 11.04 20.99 -0.19
CA ASP A 62 9.98 20.14 -0.77
C ASP A 62 10.06 18.70 -0.22
N ASN A 63 11.26 18.12 -0.06
CA ASN A 63 11.46 16.86 0.65
C ASN A 63 10.98 16.93 2.11
N GLN A 64 11.19 18.06 2.80
CA GLN A 64 10.71 18.25 4.16
C GLN A 64 9.17 18.27 4.24
N LYS A 65 8.47 18.82 3.23
CA LYS A 65 7.00 18.71 3.11
C LYS A 65 6.55 17.25 2.91
N VAL A 66 7.26 16.48 2.09
CA VAL A 66 6.99 15.04 1.89
C VAL A 66 7.13 14.29 3.23
N LEU A 67 8.19 14.54 4.00
CA LEU A 67 8.38 13.93 5.32
C LEU A 67 7.28 14.32 6.32
N VAL A 68 6.82 15.58 6.32
CA VAL A 68 5.67 16.02 7.14
C VAL A 68 4.37 15.34 6.71
N SER A 69 4.14 15.17 5.40
CA SER A 69 2.99 14.43 4.87
C SER A 69 3.03 12.94 5.25
N MET A 70 4.21 12.31 5.16
CA MET A 70 4.42 10.93 5.61
C MET A 70 4.18 10.78 7.11
N LYS A 71 4.61 11.74 7.94
CA LYS A 71 4.26 11.75 9.37
C LYS A 71 2.74 11.82 9.57
N GLY A 72 2.04 12.71 8.87
CA GLY A 72 0.57 12.81 8.95
C GLY A 72 -0.15 11.51 8.56
N MET A 73 0.36 10.79 7.56
CA MET A 73 -0.15 9.45 7.21
C MET A 73 0.14 8.41 8.29
N ILE A 74 1.33 8.42 8.91
CA ILE A 74 1.68 7.53 10.04
C ILE A 74 0.81 7.83 11.27
N ASP A 75 0.60 9.11 11.61
CA ASP A 75 -0.28 9.53 12.70
C ASP A 75 -1.72 9.05 12.46
N THR A 76 -2.20 9.16 11.22
CA THR A 76 -3.53 8.68 10.79
C THR A 76 -3.63 7.15 10.91
N LEU A 77 -2.67 6.41 10.36
CA LEU A 77 -2.61 4.93 10.45
C LEU A 77 -2.55 4.45 11.90
N THR A 78 -1.82 5.16 12.76
CA THR A 78 -1.74 4.85 14.20
C THR A 78 -3.11 5.00 14.87
N SER A 79 -3.83 6.10 14.59
CA SER A 79 -5.21 6.31 15.07
C SER A 79 -6.18 5.26 14.53
N THR A 80 -6.07 4.86 13.25
CA THR A 80 -6.88 3.78 12.68
C THR A 80 -6.61 2.44 13.37
N LEU A 81 -5.34 2.11 13.62
CA LEU A 81 -4.95 0.85 14.26
C LEU A 81 -5.39 0.79 15.74
N GLU A 82 -5.30 1.89 16.48
CA GLU A 82 -5.80 1.99 17.85
C GLU A 82 -7.34 1.86 17.91
N ASN A 83 -8.06 2.40 16.93
CA ASN A 83 -9.51 2.22 16.80
C ASN A 83 -9.89 0.77 16.46
N ILE A 84 -9.13 0.08 15.60
CA ILE A 84 -9.31 -1.34 15.30
C ILE A 84 -9.11 -2.21 16.56
N GLN A 85 -8.09 -1.91 17.38
CA GLN A 85 -7.88 -2.59 18.67
C GLN A 85 -9.05 -2.37 19.65
N LYS A 86 -9.55 -1.12 19.75
CA LYS A 86 -10.74 -0.79 20.55
C LYS A 86 -12.01 -1.51 20.06
N GLN A 87 -12.17 -1.66 18.74
CA GLN A 87 -13.28 -2.42 18.14
C GLN A 87 -13.16 -3.92 18.38
N SER A 88 -11.96 -4.51 18.26
CA SER A 88 -11.73 -5.93 18.56
C SER A 88 -12.08 -6.28 20.01
N SER A 89 -11.71 -5.44 20.98
CA SER A 89 -12.09 -5.60 22.38
C SER A 89 -13.62 -5.61 22.58
N ARG A 90 -14.34 -4.72 21.89
CA ARG A 90 -15.82 -4.70 21.91
C ARG A 90 -16.44 -5.94 21.23
N LEU A 91 -15.82 -6.46 20.17
CA LEU A 91 -16.30 -7.65 19.47
C LEU A 91 -16.25 -8.89 20.38
N ASN A 92 -15.17 -9.06 21.16
CA ASN A 92 -15.06 -10.14 22.14
C ASN A 92 -16.17 -10.10 23.21
N ILE A 93 -16.57 -8.90 23.64
CA ILE A 93 -17.69 -8.72 24.60
C ILE A 93 -19.03 -9.10 23.96
N ILE A 94 -19.23 -8.76 22.68
CA ILE A 94 -20.44 -9.14 21.92
C ILE A 94 -20.48 -10.66 21.69
N GLU A 95 -19.33 -11.31 21.49
CA GLU A 95 -19.26 -12.78 21.38
C GLU A 95 -19.63 -13.48 22.70
N ASP A 96 -19.13 -12.98 23.84
CA ASP A 96 -19.49 -13.48 25.18
C ASP A 96 -20.98 -13.26 25.51
N ASP A 97 -21.53 -12.06 25.24
CA ASP A 97 -22.98 -11.80 25.39
C ASP A 97 -23.83 -12.69 24.45
N ALA A 98 -23.37 -12.97 23.22
CA ALA A 98 -24.05 -13.88 22.30
C ALA A 98 -24.02 -15.34 22.79
N GLN A 99 -22.91 -15.80 23.40
CA GLN A 99 -22.83 -17.14 24.01
C GLN A 99 -23.78 -17.27 25.21
N LYS A 100 -23.87 -16.24 26.07
CA LYS A 100 -24.85 -16.19 27.19
C LYS A 100 -26.28 -16.22 26.67
N LEU A 101 -26.61 -15.43 25.64
CA LEU A 101 -27.93 -15.43 25.01
C LEU A 101 -28.30 -16.80 24.42
N TYR A 102 -27.34 -17.49 23.79
CA TYR A 102 -27.55 -18.85 23.27
C TYR A 102 -27.82 -19.86 24.40
N ALA A 103 -27.08 -19.79 25.51
CA ALA A 103 -27.31 -20.63 26.68
C ALA A 103 -28.68 -20.35 27.33
N GLY A 104 -29.06 -19.07 27.48
CA GLY A 104 -30.37 -18.65 27.99
C GLY A 104 -31.53 -19.11 27.10
N LEU A 105 -31.41 -18.94 25.78
CA LEU A 105 -32.40 -19.39 24.80
C LEU A 105 -32.58 -20.92 24.85
N ASN A 106 -31.49 -21.68 25.03
CA ASN A 106 -31.56 -23.13 25.21
C ASN A 106 -32.26 -23.53 26.54
N GLN A 107 -32.05 -22.77 27.62
CA GLN A 107 -32.78 -22.96 28.88
C GLN A 107 -34.29 -22.66 28.70
N VAL A 108 -34.66 -21.58 28.02
CA VAL A 108 -36.07 -21.29 27.69
C VAL A 108 -36.68 -22.39 26.81
N ARG A 109 -35.92 -22.93 25.85
CA ARG A 109 -36.37 -24.04 25.00
C ARG A 109 -36.63 -25.34 25.78
N THR A 110 -35.81 -25.66 26.79
CA THR A 110 -36.07 -26.82 27.67
C THR A 110 -37.26 -26.58 28.61
N GLN A 111 -37.50 -25.33 29.04
CA GLN A 111 -38.70 -24.95 29.80
C GLN A 111 -39.99 -24.97 28.97
N SER A 112 -39.93 -24.74 27.65
CA SER A 112 -41.11 -24.89 26.77
C SER A 112 -41.76 -26.27 26.89
N ASN A 113 -40.94 -27.34 27.00
CA ASN A 113 -41.43 -28.71 27.22
C ASN A 113 -42.11 -28.91 28.59
N LEU A 114 -41.83 -28.07 29.59
CA LEU A 114 -42.57 -28.04 30.86
C LEU A 114 -43.91 -27.30 30.71
N ILE A 115 -43.96 -26.23 29.92
CA ILE A 115 -45.22 -25.52 29.61
C ILE A 115 -46.21 -26.46 28.91
N THR A 116 -45.77 -27.28 27.95
CA THR A 116 -46.63 -28.31 27.32
C THR A 116 -47.16 -29.31 28.34
N LYS A 117 -46.31 -29.83 29.25
CA LYS A 117 -46.74 -30.75 30.30
C LYS A 117 -47.72 -30.12 31.29
N ILE A 118 -47.49 -28.87 31.69
CA ILE A 118 -48.41 -28.11 32.54
C ILE A 118 -49.76 -27.95 31.83
N ASN A 119 -49.77 -27.60 30.54
CA ASN A 119 -50.99 -27.48 29.74
C ASN A 119 -51.77 -28.80 29.65
N ASP A 120 -51.08 -29.93 29.41
CA ASP A 120 -51.69 -31.26 29.41
C ASP A 120 -52.25 -31.64 30.79
N GLN A 121 -51.57 -31.26 31.88
CA GLN A 121 -52.04 -31.46 33.25
C GLN A 121 -53.25 -30.58 33.56
N THR A 122 -53.28 -29.31 33.14
CA THR A 122 -54.43 -28.41 33.26
C THR A 122 -55.63 -28.93 32.47
N SER A 123 -55.42 -29.45 31.26
CA SER A 123 -56.49 -30.05 30.46
C SER A 123 -57.11 -31.28 31.14
N LYS A 124 -56.27 -32.17 31.71
CA LYS A 124 -56.74 -33.31 32.52
C LYS A 124 -57.44 -32.87 33.81
N LEU A 125 -56.94 -31.84 34.48
CA LEU A 125 -57.59 -31.27 35.67
C LEU A 125 -58.97 -30.71 35.32
N GLN A 126 -59.11 -30.06 34.15
CA GLN A 126 -60.39 -29.57 33.66
C GLN A 126 -61.38 -30.72 33.36
N GLU A 127 -60.92 -31.85 32.83
CA GLU A 127 -61.75 -33.05 32.68
C GLU A 127 -62.18 -33.65 34.02
N GLU A 128 -61.29 -33.77 35.01
CA GLU A 128 -61.65 -34.28 36.34
C GLU A 128 -62.59 -33.34 37.09
N VAL A 129 -62.40 -32.02 37.01
CA VAL A 129 -63.34 -31.02 37.53
C VAL A 129 -64.72 -31.16 36.86
N ASN A 130 -64.77 -31.42 35.56
CA ASN A 130 -66.02 -31.68 34.84
C ASN A 130 -66.69 -33.00 35.28
N LYS A 131 -65.91 -34.05 35.62
CA LYS A 131 -66.42 -35.31 36.19
C LYS A 131 -66.94 -35.13 37.62
N ILE A 132 -66.23 -34.39 38.47
CA ILE A 132 -66.67 -34.03 39.83
C ILE A 132 -68.02 -33.32 39.80
N ASN A 133 -68.22 -32.38 38.86
CA ASN A 133 -69.51 -31.70 38.62
C ASN A 133 -70.67 -32.65 38.26
N GLN A 134 -70.39 -33.84 37.72
CA GLN A 134 -71.40 -34.88 37.45
C GLN A 134 -71.61 -35.79 38.67
N ILE A 135 -70.53 -36.18 39.34
CA ILE A 135 -70.54 -37.05 40.54
C ILE A 135 -71.26 -36.38 41.73
N GLN A 136 -71.26 -35.05 41.81
CA GLN A 136 -71.93 -34.29 42.87
C GLN A 136 -73.46 -34.50 42.96
N LYS A 137 -74.08 -35.23 42.02
CA LYS A 137 -75.49 -35.65 42.06
C LYS A 137 -75.75 -36.95 42.83
N SER A 138 -74.72 -37.69 43.27
CA SER A 138 -74.87 -38.91 44.06
C SER A 138 -73.64 -39.18 44.95
N GLY A 139 -73.81 -39.06 46.27
CA GLY A 139 -72.81 -39.49 47.25
C GLY A 139 -72.79 -41.02 47.48
N PRO A 140 -72.04 -41.53 48.49
CA PRO A 140 -71.20 -40.80 49.44
C PRO A 140 -69.70 -41.15 49.29
N LYS A 141 -68.89 -40.18 48.87
CA LYS A 141 -67.41 -40.29 48.77
C LYS A 141 -66.67 -39.04 49.31
N ALA A 142 -67.34 -38.24 50.13
CA ALA A 142 -66.91 -36.88 50.48
C ALA A 142 -65.55 -36.82 51.21
N GLU A 143 -65.15 -37.87 51.91
CA GLU A 143 -63.95 -37.87 52.77
C GLU A 143 -62.67 -38.14 51.97
N GLU A 144 -62.64 -39.19 51.12
CA GLU A 144 -61.59 -39.37 50.09
C GLU A 144 -61.50 -38.14 49.16
N LEU A 145 -62.66 -37.61 48.74
CA LEU A 145 -62.71 -36.42 47.88
C LEU A 145 -62.18 -35.16 48.58
N SER A 146 -62.44 -34.97 49.87
CA SER A 146 -61.88 -33.85 50.64
C SER A 146 -60.37 -33.94 50.70
N GLN A 147 -59.83 -35.14 50.96
CA GLN A 147 -58.39 -35.37 51.03
C GLN A 147 -57.71 -35.17 49.66
N GLN A 148 -58.32 -35.65 48.59
CA GLN A 148 -57.83 -35.46 47.21
C GLN A 148 -57.95 -33.99 46.74
N VAL A 149 -58.96 -33.26 47.20
CA VAL A 149 -59.09 -31.80 46.99
C VAL A 149 -58.04 -31.03 47.79
N GLU A 150 -57.69 -31.48 49.01
CA GLU A 150 -56.64 -30.85 49.81
C GLU A 150 -55.24 -31.10 49.24
N GLU A 151 -54.92 -32.30 48.76
CA GLU A 151 -53.71 -32.58 47.97
C GLU A 151 -53.65 -31.73 46.69
N SER A 152 -54.79 -31.56 46.01
CA SER A 152 -54.92 -30.68 44.84
C SER A 152 -54.71 -29.22 45.20
N MET A 153 -55.24 -28.75 46.34
CA MET A 153 -55.10 -27.37 46.81
C MET A 153 -53.65 -27.05 47.20
N ASN A 154 -52.96 -27.96 47.89
CA ASN A 154 -51.52 -27.87 48.15
C ASN A 154 -50.70 -27.85 46.84
N SER A 155 -51.08 -28.67 45.86
CA SER A 155 -50.45 -28.68 44.53
C SER A 155 -50.67 -27.37 43.76
N ILE A 156 -51.88 -26.81 43.81
CA ILE A 156 -52.22 -25.50 43.24
C ILE A 156 -51.44 -24.38 43.94
N GLN A 157 -51.28 -24.43 45.27
CA GLN A 157 -50.52 -23.45 46.03
C GLN A 157 -49.01 -23.49 45.69
N ASN A 158 -48.43 -24.69 45.52
CA ASN A 158 -47.06 -24.85 45.05
C ASN A 158 -46.87 -24.33 43.62
N ASN A 159 -47.78 -24.69 42.71
CA ASN A 159 -47.78 -24.19 41.33
C ASN A 159 -47.95 -22.66 41.28
N SER A 160 -48.77 -22.08 42.15
CA SER A 160 -48.91 -20.62 42.30
C SER A 160 -47.60 -19.94 42.73
N GLN A 161 -46.88 -20.51 43.71
CA GLN A 161 -45.54 -20.02 44.07
C GLN A 161 -44.53 -20.14 42.91
N MET A 162 -44.66 -21.19 42.08
CA MET A 162 -43.82 -21.34 40.89
C MET A 162 -44.17 -20.29 39.81
N ILE A 163 -45.45 -19.98 39.61
CA ILE A 163 -45.92 -18.90 38.73
C ILE A 163 -45.41 -17.53 39.19
N ILE A 164 -45.42 -17.25 40.50
CA ILE A 164 -44.86 -16.00 41.05
C ILE A 164 -43.36 -15.88 40.73
N LYS A 165 -42.58 -16.96 40.89
CA LYS A 165 -41.15 -16.99 40.53
C LYS A 165 -40.92 -16.86 39.02
N ILE A 166 -41.82 -17.38 38.18
CA ILE A 166 -41.78 -17.19 36.73
C ILE A 166 -42.09 -15.74 36.36
N ALA A 167 -43.08 -15.09 36.98
CA ALA A 167 -43.39 -13.68 36.77
C ALA A 167 -42.20 -12.77 37.13
N GLN A 168 -41.56 -13.01 38.28
CA GLN A 168 -40.34 -12.29 38.68
C GLN A 168 -39.23 -12.40 37.61
N ARG A 169 -38.96 -13.61 37.10
CA ARG A 169 -37.98 -13.82 36.01
C ARG A 169 -38.41 -13.22 34.67
N ILE A 170 -39.70 -13.03 34.42
CA ILE A 170 -40.21 -12.33 33.23
C ILE A 170 -39.95 -10.83 33.34
N ASP A 171 -40.12 -10.23 34.52
CA ASP A 171 -39.78 -8.81 34.74
C ASP A 171 -38.25 -8.57 34.67
N GLU A 172 -37.42 -9.48 35.18
CA GLU A 172 -35.95 -9.46 34.97
C GLU A 172 -35.59 -9.45 33.47
N VAL A 173 -36.12 -10.41 32.70
CA VAL A 173 -35.92 -10.50 31.24
C VAL A 173 -36.47 -9.27 30.50
N ARG A 174 -37.50 -8.62 31.02
CA ARG A 174 -38.11 -7.42 30.44
C ARG A 174 -37.21 -6.19 30.59
N ASP A 175 -36.58 -6.00 31.75
CA ASP A 175 -35.61 -4.92 31.93
C ASP A 175 -34.29 -5.21 31.18
N ASP A 176 -33.86 -6.46 31.05
CA ASP A 176 -32.76 -6.83 30.14
C ASP A 176 -33.09 -6.50 28.67
N LEU A 177 -34.29 -6.82 28.19
CA LEU A 177 -34.76 -6.42 26.85
C LEU A 177 -34.80 -4.90 26.68
N ARG A 178 -35.16 -4.16 27.73
CA ARG A 178 -35.15 -2.69 27.74
C ARG A 178 -33.74 -2.11 27.68
N ASN A 179 -32.79 -2.71 28.40
CA ASN A 179 -31.37 -2.38 28.34
C ASN A 179 -30.78 -2.68 26.95
N ILE A 180 -31.18 -3.79 26.33
CA ILE A 180 -30.83 -4.12 24.94
C ILE A 180 -31.41 -3.08 23.96
N SER A 181 -32.65 -2.62 24.17
CA SER A 181 -33.23 -1.55 23.34
C SER A 181 -32.40 -0.25 23.39
N GLY A 182 -31.88 0.15 24.55
CA GLY A 182 -30.96 1.30 24.65
C GLY A 182 -29.60 1.08 23.96
N LYS A 183 -29.13 -0.18 23.87
CA LYS A 183 -27.97 -0.53 23.02
C LYS A 183 -28.32 -0.38 21.53
N THR A 184 -29.57 -0.62 21.09
CA THR A 184 -30.00 -0.46 19.69
C THR A 184 -29.91 0.99 19.20
N ASP A 185 -30.27 1.98 20.03
CA ASP A 185 -30.10 3.40 19.67
C ASP A 185 -28.63 3.77 19.44
N SER A 186 -27.71 3.11 20.16
CA SER A 186 -26.27 3.25 19.92
C SER A 186 -25.84 2.65 18.57
N VAL A 187 -26.51 1.60 18.08
CA VAL A 187 -26.26 1.02 16.74
C VAL A 187 -26.76 1.95 15.64
N LEU A 188 -27.84 2.71 15.84
CA LEU A 188 -28.28 3.75 14.91
C LEU A 188 -27.23 4.88 14.79
N ASN A 189 -26.65 5.31 15.91
CA ASN A 189 -25.56 6.30 15.90
C ASN A 189 -24.30 5.77 15.17
N ILE A 190 -23.87 4.54 15.45
CA ILE A 190 -22.76 3.88 14.73
C ILE A 190 -23.06 3.79 13.23
N SER A 191 -24.30 3.49 12.84
CA SER A 191 -24.72 3.43 11.43
C SER A 191 -24.63 4.79 10.73
N GLN A 192 -24.84 5.89 11.47
CA GLN A 192 -24.71 7.26 10.94
C GLN A 192 -23.23 7.69 10.86
N GLU A 193 -22.40 7.33 11.85
CA GLU A 193 -20.94 7.50 11.77
C GLU A 193 -20.35 6.72 10.59
N MET A 194 -20.85 5.51 10.31
CA MET A 194 -20.39 4.69 9.19
C MET A 194 -20.75 5.29 7.82
N LYS A 195 -21.87 6.01 7.69
CA LYS A 195 -22.17 6.82 6.49
C LYS A 195 -21.20 8.00 6.35
N ASN A 196 -20.88 8.69 7.44
CA ASN A 196 -19.92 9.80 7.42
C ASN A 196 -18.51 9.31 7.02
N LEU A 197 -18.10 8.14 7.51
CA LEU A 197 -16.88 7.44 7.08
C LEU A 197 -16.93 7.04 5.61
N LYS A 198 -18.06 6.50 5.11
CA LYS A 198 -18.24 6.18 3.67
C LYS A 198 -18.02 7.42 2.79
N ASN A 199 -18.70 8.54 3.08
CA ASN A 199 -18.50 9.79 2.34
C ASN A 199 -17.03 10.27 2.41
N SER A 200 -16.38 10.11 3.56
CA SER A 200 -14.97 10.48 3.73
C SER A 200 -14.03 9.62 2.87
N ILE A 201 -14.30 8.31 2.78
CA ILE A 201 -13.57 7.37 1.91
C ILE A 201 -13.81 7.69 0.43
N GLU A 202 -15.03 8.05 0.04
CA GLU A 202 -15.39 8.43 -1.34
C GLU A 202 -14.65 9.72 -1.78
N ILE A 203 -14.56 10.72 -0.89
CA ILE A 203 -13.75 11.93 -1.10
C ILE A 203 -12.24 11.62 -1.19
N ILE A 204 -11.75 10.61 -0.46
CA ILE A 204 -10.35 10.14 -0.56
C ILE A 204 -10.12 9.37 -1.88
N SER A 205 -11.11 8.62 -2.38
CA SER A 205 -11.04 7.92 -3.67
C SER A 205 -10.87 8.92 -4.82
N GLY A 206 -11.74 9.92 -4.93
CA GLY A 206 -11.61 10.95 -5.99
C GLY A 206 -10.32 11.78 -5.92
N LYS A 207 -9.73 11.92 -4.72
CA LYS A 207 -8.39 12.49 -4.56
C LYS A 207 -7.28 11.54 -5.04
N THR A 208 -7.46 10.23 -4.89
CA THR A 208 -6.55 9.20 -5.42
C THR A 208 -6.55 9.23 -6.95
N ASP A 209 -7.71 9.33 -7.60
CA ASP A 209 -7.82 9.45 -9.06
C ASP A 209 -7.15 10.74 -9.60
N SER A 210 -7.21 11.81 -8.80
CA SER A 210 -6.50 13.07 -9.07
C SER A 210 -4.97 12.93 -8.91
N ILE A 211 -4.51 12.06 -8.01
CA ILE A 211 -3.08 11.74 -7.81
C ILE A 211 -2.57 10.82 -8.93
N GLU A 212 -3.37 9.85 -9.41
CA GLU A 212 -3.08 9.03 -10.60
C GLU A 212 -2.85 9.93 -11.83
N SER A 213 -3.77 10.88 -12.05
CA SER A 213 -3.66 11.89 -13.12
C SER A 213 -2.41 12.78 -12.98
N SER A 214 -2.02 13.10 -11.74
CA SER A 214 -0.79 13.85 -11.43
C SER A 214 0.47 13.01 -11.69
N SER A 215 0.43 11.71 -11.38
CA SER A 215 1.51 10.74 -11.64
C SER A 215 1.77 10.61 -13.15
N GLN A 216 0.71 10.52 -13.96
CA GLN A 216 0.84 10.52 -15.43
C GLN A 216 1.43 11.83 -15.97
N THR A 217 1.14 12.97 -15.32
CA THR A 217 1.76 14.25 -15.66
C THR A 217 3.26 14.26 -15.33
N ILE A 218 3.67 13.69 -14.19
CA ILE A 218 5.07 13.52 -13.81
C ILE A 218 5.81 12.56 -14.77
N SER A 219 5.16 11.48 -15.21
CA SER A 219 5.67 10.55 -16.24
C SER A 219 5.97 11.26 -17.57
N ASN A 220 5.08 12.17 -17.99
CA ASN A 220 5.30 12.97 -19.20
C ASN A 220 6.39 14.03 -19.02
N LEU A 221 6.46 14.70 -17.86
CA LEU A 221 7.55 15.63 -17.53
C LEU A 221 8.92 14.93 -17.48
N LYS A 222 8.98 13.68 -17.02
CA LYS A 222 10.20 12.88 -17.05
C LYS A 222 10.67 12.62 -18.49
N LYS A 223 9.76 12.23 -19.40
CA LYS A 223 10.09 12.02 -20.82
C LYS A 223 10.60 13.30 -21.50
N GLU A 224 10.05 14.46 -21.15
CA GLU A 224 10.57 15.75 -21.62
C GLU A 224 11.95 16.07 -21.03
N LEU A 225 12.22 15.71 -19.77
CA LEU A 225 13.54 15.85 -19.17
C LEU A 225 14.58 14.94 -19.84
N ASP A 226 14.23 13.68 -20.11
CA ASP A 226 15.09 12.72 -20.82
C ASP A 226 15.44 13.25 -22.24
N ARG A 227 14.46 13.82 -22.96
CA ARG A 227 14.68 14.52 -24.25
C ARG A 227 15.58 15.76 -24.14
N ILE A 228 15.54 16.47 -23.02
CA ILE A 228 16.43 17.62 -22.76
C ILE A 228 17.87 17.14 -22.52
N VAL A 229 18.08 15.97 -21.91
CA VAL A 229 19.40 15.34 -21.79
C VAL A 229 19.95 14.97 -23.17
N GLU A 230 19.18 14.28 -24.02
CA GLU A 230 19.60 13.96 -25.41
C GLU A 230 19.96 15.22 -26.24
N ARG A 231 19.21 16.31 -26.06
CA ARG A 231 19.53 17.62 -26.66
C ARG A 231 20.78 18.27 -26.07
N THR A 232 21.13 17.98 -24.81
CA THR A 232 22.35 18.48 -24.16
C THR A 232 23.59 17.74 -24.67
N ASP A 233 23.49 16.42 -24.89
CA ASP A 233 24.54 15.65 -25.57
C ASP A 233 24.73 16.15 -27.01
N SER A 234 23.64 16.47 -27.71
CA SER A 234 23.68 17.10 -29.04
C SER A 234 24.39 18.46 -29.04
N PHE A 235 24.22 19.26 -27.97
CA PHE A 235 24.95 20.53 -27.79
C PHE A 235 26.46 20.32 -27.56
N SER A 236 26.88 19.19 -26.98
CA SER A 236 28.31 18.86 -26.84
C SER A 236 29.00 18.66 -28.20
N ASN A 237 28.30 18.04 -29.16
CA ASN A 237 28.78 17.88 -30.55
C ASN A 237 28.92 19.25 -31.23
N LEU A 238 27.89 20.11 -31.15
CA LEU A 238 27.94 21.49 -31.67
C LEU A 238 29.07 22.32 -31.06
N SER A 239 29.38 22.12 -29.77
CA SER A 239 30.54 22.75 -29.11
C SER A 239 31.88 22.31 -29.74
N SER A 240 32.00 21.03 -30.12
CA SER A 240 33.19 20.52 -30.82
C SER A 240 33.33 21.05 -32.25
N GLU A 241 32.22 21.20 -32.97
CA GLU A 241 32.17 21.85 -34.29
C GLU A 241 32.54 23.33 -34.19
N LEU A 242 32.06 24.03 -33.15
CA LEU A 242 32.40 25.43 -32.88
C LEU A 242 33.89 25.62 -32.56
N GLU A 243 34.52 24.70 -31.82
CA GLU A 243 35.99 24.67 -31.61
C GLU A 243 36.75 24.39 -32.91
N GLY A 244 36.13 23.71 -33.89
CA GLY A 244 36.62 23.56 -35.26
C GLY A 244 36.51 24.86 -36.06
N ILE A 245 35.33 25.48 -36.10
CA ILE A 245 35.06 26.75 -36.81
C ILE A 245 35.92 27.89 -36.24
N LYS A 246 36.12 27.93 -34.92
CA LYS A 246 37.04 28.88 -34.28
C LYS A 246 38.46 28.81 -34.85
N LYS A 247 39.00 27.60 -35.06
CA LYS A 247 40.32 27.41 -35.69
C LYS A 247 40.36 27.85 -37.16
N THR A 248 39.25 27.75 -37.90
CA THR A 248 39.19 28.27 -39.28
C THR A 248 39.08 29.79 -39.28
N ILE A 249 38.34 30.40 -38.34
CA ILE A 249 38.27 31.85 -38.15
C ILE A 249 39.63 32.42 -37.75
N ASP A 250 40.34 31.84 -36.79
CA ASP A 250 41.70 32.25 -36.40
C ASP A 250 42.66 32.23 -37.61
N SER A 251 42.55 31.20 -38.46
CA SER A 251 43.32 31.04 -39.71
C SER A 251 42.92 32.04 -40.82
N ILE A 252 41.66 32.48 -40.85
CA ILE A 252 41.18 33.54 -41.75
C ILE A 252 41.62 34.91 -41.24
N SER A 253 41.60 35.17 -39.93
CA SER A 253 42.06 36.43 -39.32
C SER A 253 43.53 36.68 -39.63
N GLY A 254 44.40 35.67 -39.47
CA GLY A 254 45.82 35.74 -39.87
C GLY A 254 46.08 35.83 -41.39
N LYS A 255 45.04 35.73 -42.22
CA LYS A 255 45.08 36.11 -43.65
C LYS A 255 44.54 37.53 -43.87
N ALA A 256 43.52 37.96 -43.11
CA ALA A 256 42.98 39.32 -43.16
C ALA A 256 44.00 40.38 -42.73
N GLU A 257 44.81 40.11 -41.69
CA GLU A 257 45.94 40.98 -41.30
C GLU A 257 46.95 41.22 -42.44
N LYS A 258 47.09 40.24 -43.36
CA LYS A 258 47.91 40.40 -44.57
C LYS A 258 47.22 41.24 -45.65
N ILE A 259 45.88 41.26 -45.68
CA ILE A 259 45.10 42.14 -46.56
C ILE A 259 45.18 43.59 -46.08
N ASP A 260 45.16 43.85 -44.77
CA ASP A 260 45.42 45.21 -44.23
C ASP A 260 46.81 45.73 -44.63
N SER A 261 47.82 44.85 -44.66
CA SER A 261 49.17 45.21 -45.17
C SER A 261 49.17 45.59 -46.66
N LEU A 262 48.22 45.07 -47.45
CA LEU A 262 47.98 45.50 -48.84
C LEU A 262 47.11 46.78 -48.90
N GLY A 263 46.22 47.00 -47.94
CA GLY A 263 45.47 48.24 -47.77
C GLY A 263 46.38 49.47 -47.65
N GLY A 264 47.45 49.36 -46.86
CA GLY A 264 48.48 50.40 -46.77
C GLY A 264 49.20 50.69 -48.10
N VAL A 265 49.38 49.67 -48.96
CA VAL A 265 49.92 49.86 -50.32
C VAL A 265 48.90 50.55 -51.23
N ILE A 266 47.61 50.22 -51.09
CA ILE A 266 46.51 50.84 -51.86
C ILE A 266 46.34 52.32 -51.49
N ASP A 267 46.37 52.70 -50.21
CA ASP A 267 46.31 54.13 -49.82
C ASP A 267 47.58 54.89 -50.25
N GLY A 268 48.75 54.24 -50.30
CA GLY A 268 49.96 54.80 -50.91
C GLY A 268 49.79 55.09 -52.41
N LEU A 269 49.26 54.12 -53.18
CA LEU A 269 48.92 54.30 -54.60
C LEU A 269 47.83 55.36 -54.82
N LYS A 270 46.88 55.50 -53.89
CA LYS A 270 45.82 56.50 -53.90
C LYS A 270 46.35 57.91 -53.64
N GLN A 271 47.32 58.09 -52.74
CA GLN A 271 48.04 59.38 -52.62
C GLN A 271 48.80 59.73 -53.91
N GLN A 272 49.42 58.74 -54.58
CA GLN A 272 50.05 58.96 -55.88
C GLN A 272 49.01 59.37 -56.94
N PHE A 273 47.85 58.70 -57.00
CA PHE A 273 46.75 59.07 -57.89
C PHE A 273 46.15 60.46 -57.60
N GLN A 274 46.01 60.85 -56.33
CA GLN A 274 45.60 62.21 -55.96
C GLN A 274 46.64 63.26 -56.37
N THR A 275 47.93 62.94 -56.25
CA THR A 275 49.03 63.80 -56.72
C THR A 275 49.02 63.95 -58.25
N VAL A 276 48.63 62.90 -58.99
CA VAL A 276 48.42 62.96 -60.44
C VAL A 276 47.17 63.78 -60.80
N ALA A 277 46.03 63.55 -60.13
CA ALA A 277 44.78 64.27 -60.38
C ALA A 277 44.89 65.78 -60.09
N ALA A 278 45.62 66.17 -59.05
CA ALA A 278 45.96 67.56 -58.75
C ALA A 278 46.77 68.25 -59.86
N LYS A 279 47.37 67.48 -60.78
CA LYS A 279 48.12 67.98 -61.95
C LYS A 279 47.29 68.03 -63.24
N THR A 280 46.02 67.62 -63.20
CA THR A 280 45.12 67.58 -64.36
C THR A 280 44.13 68.75 -64.39
N ASN A 281 43.68 69.25 -63.23
CA ASN A 281 42.60 70.25 -63.16
C ASN A 281 43.10 71.69 -63.25
N SER A 282 43.64 72.06 -64.41
CA SER A 282 43.55 73.42 -64.95
C SER A 282 42.56 73.42 -66.11
N VAL A 283 41.71 74.45 -66.22
CA VAL A 283 40.58 74.66 -67.17
C VAL A 283 39.17 74.33 -66.59
N ASN A 284 38.44 75.42 -66.28
CA ASN A 284 37.04 75.79 -66.60
C ASN A 284 35.88 74.77 -66.47
N SER A 285 34.65 75.17 -66.08
CA SER A 285 34.15 76.45 -65.54
C SER A 285 32.72 76.32 -64.94
N LEU A 286 32.28 77.39 -64.26
CA LEU A 286 30.90 77.74 -63.89
C LEU A 286 29.90 77.58 -65.08
N GLY A 287 28.57 77.46 -64.88
CA GLY A 287 27.79 77.49 -63.64
C GLY A 287 26.71 78.59 -63.64
N SER A 288 25.54 78.34 -64.26
CA SER A 288 24.47 79.35 -64.41
C SER A 288 23.12 78.78 -64.89
N GLU A 289 22.33 78.10 -64.03
CA GLU A 289 21.00 77.58 -64.45
C GLU A 289 19.99 77.37 -63.29
N LEU A 290 20.00 78.24 -62.25
CA LEU A 290 19.19 78.07 -61.02
C LEU A 290 18.26 79.27 -60.67
N GLU A 291 18.13 80.28 -61.53
CA GLU A 291 17.27 81.46 -61.26
C GLU A 291 16.52 81.90 -62.54
N LEU A 292 15.39 81.24 -62.86
CA LEU A 292 14.42 81.78 -63.85
C LEU A 292 12.96 81.33 -63.72
N ILE A 293 12.63 80.20 -63.07
CA ILE A 293 11.22 79.74 -62.91
C ILE A 293 10.79 79.81 -61.44
N LYS A 294 10.86 81.03 -60.91
CA LYS A 294 10.45 81.44 -59.55
C LYS A 294 9.34 82.52 -59.59
N GLY A 295 8.83 82.78 -60.80
CA GLY A 295 8.07 84.00 -61.15
C GLY A 295 6.60 83.80 -61.54
N GLU A 296 6.08 82.57 -61.52
CA GLU A 296 4.66 82.28 -61.81
C GLU A 296 3.97 81.86 -60.50
N ILE A 297 3.36 82.82 -59.79
CA ILE A 297 1.92 83.12 -59.88
C ILE A 297 1.10 81.92 -59.34
N ASN A 298 0.67 81.89 -58.07
CA ASN A 298 0.44 82.99 -57.12
C ASN A 298 -0.61 84.01 -57.59
N SER A 299 -1.78 83.50 -57.99
CA SER A 299 -3.02 84.26 -58.20
C SER A 299 -4.25 83.38 -57.87
N LEU A 300 -5.43 83.98 -57.76
CA LEU A 300 -6.74 83.35 -57.56
C LEU A 300 -7.03 82.66 -56.20
N ALA A 301 -6.32 83.04 -55.13
CA ALA A 301 -6.94 83.03 -53.80
C ALA A 301 -7.92 84.22 -53.69
N GLY A 302 -9.22 84.01 -53.95
CA GLY A 302 -10.23 85.05 -53.73
C GLY A 302 -11.54 84.93 -54.52
N LYS A 303 -12.50 84.14 -54.03
CA LYS A 303 -13.94 84.33 -54.35
C LYS A 303 -14.86 83.99 -53.18
N THR A 304 -14.62 84.75 -52.12
CA THR A 304 -15.33 84.89 -50.85
C THR A 304 -16.86 84.98 -50.94
N GLN A 305 -17.53 84.31 -49.99
CA GLN A 305 -18.80 84.64 -49.33
C GLN A 305 -19.99 85.19 -50.15
N ARG A 306 -20.94 84.29 -50.44
CA ARG A 306 -22.42 84.43 -50.44
C ARG A 306 -22.93 82.99 -50.51
N ILE A 307 -23.74 82.46 -49.60
CA ILE A 307 -25.04 82.95 -49.10
C ILE A 307 -25.14 82.71 -47.58
N SER A 308 -25.63 83.69 -46.82
CA SER A 308 -25.69 83.65 -45.34
C SER A 308 -27.14 83.67 -44.80
N ASP A 309 -28.10 83.18 -45.61
CA ASP A 309 -29.55 83.41 -45.41
C ASP A 309 -30.38 82.12 -45.28
N PHE A 310 -29.74 80.96 -45.11
CA PHE A 310 -30.43 79.67 -44.93
C PHE A 310 -30.48 79.17 -43.47
N GLY A 311 -29.57 79.61 -42.59
CA GLY A 311 -29.47 79.09 -41.21
C GLY A 311 -30.74 79.31 -40.38
N GLY A 312 -31.18 80.56 -40.22
CA GLY A 312 -32.31 80.93 -39.34
C GLY A 312 -33.71 80.43 -39.74
N LYS A 313 -33.82 79.52 -40.72
CA LYS A 313 -35.05 78.76 -41.03
C LYS A 313 -34.96 77.27 -40.68
N ILE A 314 -33.77 76.73 -40.40
CA ILE A 314 -33.56 75.33 -40.03
C ILE A 314 -33.87 75.14 -38.54
N ASP A 315 -33.23 75.92 -37.67
CA ASP A 315 -33.34 75.83 -36.20
C ASP A 315 -34.80 75.80 -35.69
N LYS A 316 -35.68 76.53 -36.38
CA LYS A 316 -37.10 76.64 -36.01
C LYS A 316 -37.92 75.41 -36.39
N ILE A 317 -37.56 74.71 -37.48
CA ILE A 317 -38.19 73.45 -37.88
C ILE A 317 -37.70 72.31 -36.97
N GLU A 318 -36.40 72.31 -36.65
CA GLU A 318 -35.79 71.32 -35.75
C GLU A 318 -36.42 71.35 -34.34
N THR A 319 -36.72 72.55 -33.84
CA THR A 319 -37.39 72.75 -32.54
C THR A 319 -38.82 72.16 -32.51
N GLU A 320 -39.61 72.33 -33.57
CA GLU A 320 -41.00 71.83 -33.59
C GLU A 320 -41.05 70.30 -33.76
N VAL A 321 -40.17 69.71 -34.59
CA VAL A 321 -40.07 68.26 -34.80
C VAL A 321 -39.74 67.51 -33.49
N GLY A 322 -38.82 68.06 -32.67
CA GLY A 322 -38.43 67.44 -31.39
C GLY A 322 -39.61 67.24 -30.43
N THR A 323 -40.57 68.17 -30.41
CA THR A 323 -41.75 68.08 -29.52
C THR A 323 -42.81 67.06 -29.97
N LEU A 324 -42.83 66.71 -31.26
CA LEU A 324 -43.75 65.71 -31.81
C LEU A 324 -43.23 64.28 -31.64
N SER A 325 -41.91 64.06 -31.75
CA SER A 325 -41.31 62.74 -31.50
C SER A 325 -41.66 62.20 -30.11
N HIS A 326 -41.48 63.04 -29.09
CA HIS A 326 -41.66 62.63 -27.69
C HIS A 326 -43.09 62.21 -27.30
N ARG A 327 -44.09 62.56 -28.12
CA ARG A 327 -45.49 62.12 -27.96
C ARG A 327 -45.83 60.82 -28.67
N ALA A 328 -44.99 60.34 -29.60
CA ALA A 328 -45.14 59.04 -30.24
C ALA A 328 -44.56 57.93 -29.36
N ASP A 329 -43.38 58.16 -28.76
CA ASP A 329 -42.66 57.17 -27.94
C ASP A 329 -43.53 56.59 -26.81
N SER A 330 -44.32 57.45 -26.16
CA SER A 330 -45.18 57.09 -25.02
C SER A 330 -46.37 56.19 -25.38
N THR A 331 -46.73 56.04 -26.66
CA THR A 331 -47.79 55.11 -27.10
C THR A 331 -47.25 53.80 -27.68
N ALA A 332 -46.00 53.76 -28.13
CA ALA A 332 -45.32 52.50 -28.49
C ALA A 332 -45.04 51.62 -27.27
N PHE A 333 -44.59 52.23 -26.16
CA PHE A 333 -44.21 51.57 -24.90
C PHE A 333 -45.23 50.56 -24.36
N VAL A 334 -46.53 50.86 -24.48
CA VAL A 334 -47.61 49.97 -23.99
C VAL A 334 -47.79 48.73 -24.88
N GLY A 335 -47.55 48.86 -26.18
CA GLY A 335 -47.58 47.74 -27.13
C GLY A 335 -46.37 46.82 -26.98
N GLU A 336 -45.18 47.39 -26.78
CA GLU A 336 -43.95 46.63 -26.51
C GLU A 336 -44.01 45.92 -25.15
N GLY A 337 -44.51 46.58 -24.10
CA GLY A 337 -44.69 45.96 -22.78
C GLY A 337 -45.62 44.73 -22.82
N LEU A 338 -46.73 44.79 -23.56
CA LEU A 338 -47.62 43.63 -23.70
C LEU A 338 -46.98 42.48 -24.50
N LYS A 339 -46.14 42.83 -25.49
CA LYS A 339 -45.40 41.86 -26.30
C LYS A 339 -44.25 41.20 -25.52
N SER A 340 -43.50 41.96 -24.71
CA SER A 340 -42.52 41.45 -23.76
C SER A 340 -43.17 40.41 -22.85
N VAL A 341 -44.27 40.74 -22.18
CA VAL A 341 -44.97 39.81 -21.28
C VAL A 341 -45.45 38.53 -22.00
N GLN A 342 -45.80 38.61 -23.28
CA GLN A 342 -46.15 37.44 -24.10
C GLN A 342 -44.91 36.59 -24.45
N GLU A 343 -43.77 37.22 -24.73
CA GLU A 343 -42.48 36.60 -25.05
C GLU A 343 -41.87 35.95 -23.80
N ASP A 344 -41.82 36.67 -22.67
CA ASP A 344 -41.47 36.19 -21.33
C ASP A 344 -42.31 34.97 -20.91
N PHE A 345 -43.62 34.96 -21.23
CA PHE A 345 -44.50 33.82 -20.92
C PHE A 345 -44.26 32.61 -21.84
N ALA A 346 -43.90 32.85 -23.12
CA ALA A 346 -43.51 31.78 -24.03
C ALA A 346 -42.18 31.14 -23.61
N ASP A 347 -41.18 31.96 -23.25
CA ASP A 347 -39.89 31.50 -22.75
C ASP A 347 -40.03 30.81 -21.39
N PHE A 348 -40.85 31.32 -20.47
CA PHE A 348 -41.16 30.62 -19.22
C PHE A 348 -41.78 29.24 -19.49
N LYS A 349 -42.74 29.14 -20.42
CA LYS A 349 -43.37 27.86 -20.79
C LYS A 349 -42.34 26.87 -21.38
N ASN A 350 -41.48 27.32 -22.27
CA ASN A 350 -40.42 26.50 -22.86
C ASN A 350 -39.43 26.05 -21.77
N ASN A 351 -38.97 26.96 -20.92
CA ASN A 351 -38.04 26.70 -19.83
C ASN A 351 -38.60 25.70 -18.80
N VAL A 352 -39.89 25.77 -18.48
CA VAL A 352 -40.58 24.80 -17.64
C VAL A 352 -40.69 23.43 -18.33
N PHE A 353 -40.99 23.39 -19.63
CA PHE A 353 -41.04 22.14 -20.39
C PHE A 353 -39.67 21.46 -20.47
N ASP A 354 -38.61 22.20 -20.80
CA ASP A 354 -37.23 21.68 -20.86
C ASP A 354 -36.72 21.22 -19.49
N LYS A 355 -37.06 21.95 -18.41
CA LYS A 355 -36.80 21.50 -17.03
C LYS A 355 -37.55 20.21 -16.71
N THR A 356 -38.80 20.07 -17.15
CA THR A 356 -39.61 18.86 -16.94
C THR A 356 -39.00 17.65 -17.66
N ASN A 357 -38.66 17.80 -18.94
CA ASN A 357 -37.97 16.77 -19.72
C ASN A 357 -36.61 16.39 -19.09
N THR A 358 -35.86 17.39 -18.60
CA THR A 358 -34.58 17.18 -17.89
C THR A 358 -34.78 16.41 -16.58
N ILE A 359 -35.89 16.65 -15.86
CA ILE A 359 -36.24 15.90 -14.64
C ILE A 359 -36.62 14.46 -15.00
N GLU A 360 -37.44 14.24 -16.02
CA GLU A 360 -37.86 12.90 -16.45
C GLU A 360 -36.69 12.04 -16.95
N GLN A 361 -35.75 12.64 -17.71
CA GLN A 361 -34.49 12.00 -18.07
C GLN A 361 -33.66 11.63 -16.82
N LYS A 362 -33.53 12.53 -15.85
CA LYS A 362 -32.80 12.25 -14.59
C LYS A 362 -33.48 11.16 -13.75
N VAL A 363 -34.81 11.15 -13.66
CA VAL A 363 -35.58 10.08 -13.00
C VAL A 363 -35.35 8.73 -13.70
N SER A 364 -35.30 8.73 -15.03
CA SER A 364 -34.97 7.53 -15.82
C SER A 364 -33.55 7.02 -15.54
N SER A 365 -32.54 7.91 -15.53
CA SER A 365 -31.16 7.56 -15.17
C SER A 365 -31.04 7.07 -13.72
N ILE A 366 -31.80 7.63 -12.78
CA ILE A 366 -31.84 7.18 -11.38
C ILE A 366 -32.48 5.78 -11.29
N ASN A 367 -33.51 5.48 -12.09
CA ASN A 367 -34.15 4.15 -12.13
C ASN A 367 -33.21 3.07 -12.72
N GLU A 368 -32.41 3.42 -13.74
CA GLU A 368 -31.35 2.52 -14.23
C GLU A 368 -30.24 2.33 -13.18
N MET A 369 -29.79 3.42 -12.54
CA MET A 369 -28.81 3.38 -11.46
C MET A 369 -29.28 2.50 -10.30
N MET A 370 -30.55 2.59 -9.90
CA MET A 370 -31.18 1.75 -8.88
C MET A 370 -31.08 0.25 -9.23
N LYS A 371 -31.44 -0.12 -10.46
CA LYS A 371 -31.31 -1.51 -10.94
C LYS A 371 -29.86 -2.01 -10.95
N THR A 372 -28.91 -1.14 -11.31
CA THR A 372 -27.48 -1.51 -11.21
C THR A 372 -27.02 -1.63 -9.75
N GLN A 373 -27.55 -0.83 -8.82
CA GLN A 373 -27.25 -0.92 -7.40
C GLN A 373 -27.76 -2.23 -6.79
N ASP A 374 -28.98 -2.66 -7.14
CA ASP A 374 -29.53 -3.94 -6.67
C ASP A 374 -28.71 -5.13 -7.18
N ALA A 375 -28.30 -5.10 -8.46
CA ALA A 375 -27.40 -6.11 -9.04
C ALA A 375 -26.01 -6.12 -8.37
N LEU A 376 -25.41 -4.95 -8.15
CA LEU A 376 -24.12 -4.81 -7.45
C LEU A 376 -24.22 -5.25 -5.98
N SER A 377 -25.37 -5.06 -5.32
CA SER A 377 -25.63 -5.57 -3.98
C SER A 377 -25.64 -7.10 -3.94
N ALA A 378 -26.33 -7.74 -4.90
CA ALA A 378 -26.34 -9.20 -5.03
C ALA A 378 -24.94 -9.77 -5.33
N GLU A 379 -24.14 -9.11 -6.18
CA GLU A 379 -22.74 -9.49 -6.39
C GLU A 379 -21.87 -9.25 -5.15
N PHE A 380 -22.09 -8.17 -4.41
CA PHE A 380 -21.36 -7.87 -3.17
C PHE A 380 -21.61 -8.92 -2.09
N HIS A 381 -22.85 -9.37 -1.90
CA HIS A 381 -23.16 -10.49 -1.01
C HIS A 381 -22.45 -11.77 -1.44
N LYS A 382 -22.60 -12.18 -2.71
CA LYS A 382 -21.95 -13.37 -3.29
C LYS A 382 -20.42 -13.34 -3.17
N LYS A 383 -19.80 -12.16 -3.29
CA LYS A 383 -18.35 -11.96 -3.13
C LYS A 383 -17.93 -11.97 -1.66
N THR A 384 -18.74 -11.41 -0.77
CA THR A 384 -18.55 -11.48 0.69
C THR A 384 -18.61 -12.92 1.20
N ASP A 385 -19.58 -13.72 0.74
CA ASP A 385 -19.68 -15.15 1.11
C ASP A 385 -18.43 -15.94 0.67
N LYS A 386 -17.91 -15.67 -0.53
CA LYS A 386 -16.67 -16.28 -1.02
C LYS A 386 -15.45 -15.86 -0.19
N VAL A 387 -15.34 -14.57 0.15
CA VAL A 387 -14.28 -14.06 1.05
C VAL A 387 -14.39 -14.67 2.45
N PHE A 388 -15.59 -14.90 2.97
CA PHE A 388 -15.78 -15.60 4.24
C PHE A 388 -15.31 -17.07 4.17
N GLN A 389 -15.63 -17.79 3.10
CA GLN A 389 -15.13 -19.16 2.88
C GLN A 389 -13.59 -19.20 2.76
N GLU A 390 -12.99 -18.24 2.06
CA GLU A 390 -11.53 -18.11 1.95
C GLU A 390 -10.89 -17.72 3.30
N LEU A 391 -11.52 -16.87 4.11
CA LEU A 391 -11.06 -16.57 5.47
C LEU A 391 -11.12 -17.79 6.40
N GLN A 392 -12.14 -18.64 6.30
CA GLN A 392 -12.21 -19.87 7.09
C GLN A 392 -11.13 -20.90 6.65
N SER A 393 -10.85 -21.03 5.35
CA SER A 393 -9.78 -21.92 4.88
C SER A 393 -8.39 -21.42 5.31
N VAL A 394 -8.14 -20.10 5.21
CA VAL A 394 -6.92 -19.47 5.74
C VAL A 394 -6.81 -19.68 7.25
N LYS A 395 -7.87 -19.44 8.04
CA LYS A 395 -7.88 -19.66 9.50
C LYS A 395 -7.50 -21.11 9.86
N ASN A 396 -8.03 -22.09 9.14
CA ASN A 396 -7.71 -23.50 9.37
C ASN A 396 -6.24 -23.84 9.02
N VAL A 397 -5.71 -23.29 7.92
CA VAL A 397 -4.29 -23.45 7.55
C VAL A 397 -3.38 -22.77 8.56
N THR A 398 -3.67 -21.53 8.97
CA THR A 398 -2.88 -20.79 9.97
C THR A 398 -2.88 -21.50 11.33
N ASN A 399 -4.03 -22.02 11.79
CA ASN A 399 -4.10 -22.79 13.03
C ASN A 399 -3.26 -24.07 12.97
N LYS A 400 -3.29 -24.80 11.83
CA LYS A 400 -2.45 -25.98 11.65
C LYS A 400 -0.96 -25.63 11.65
N VAL A 401 -0.53 -24.68 10.82
CA VAL A 401 0.90 -24.26 10.75
C VAL A 401 1.40 -23.77 12.12
N SER A 402 0.58 -23.02 12.88
CA SER A 402 0.91 -22.58 14.24
C SER A 402 1.08 -23.75 15.23
N SER A 403 0.18 -24.74 15.19
CA SER A 403 0.31 -26.00 15.93
C SER A 403 1.63 -26.70 15.62
N ASP A 404 1.91 -26.88 14.34
CA ASP A 404 2.97 -27.77 13.89
C ASP A 404 4.35 -27.13 14.13
N THR A 405 4.51 -25.83 13.86
CA THR A 405 5.70 -25.05 14.24
C THR A 405 5.93 -25.04 15.77
N SER A 406 4.87 -25.02 16.57
CA SER A 406 4.98 -25.10 18.04
C SER A 406 5.48 -26.49 18.49
N LYS A 407 4.97 -27.58 17.88
CA LYS A 407 5.47 -28.94 18.12
C LYS A 407 6.94 -29.11 17.71
N GLU A 408 7.33 -28.61 16.53
CA GLU A 408 8.72 -28.62 16.06
C GLU A 408 9.66 -27.85 17.00
N MET A 409 9.26 -26.65 17.45
CA MET A 409 10.05 -25.86 18.39
C MET A 409 10.23 -26.58 19.73
N MET A 410 9.17 -27.21 20.26
CA MET A 410 9.25 -28.02 21.48
C MET A 410 10.13 -29.27 21.30
N ALA A 411 10.11 -29.92 20.14
CA ALA A 411 11.00 -31.03 19.81
C ALA A 411 12.47 -30.60 19.82
N LEU A 412 12.79 -29.48 19.15
CA LEU A 412 14.16 -28.93 19.09
C LEU A 412 14.66 -28.47 20.47
N LEU A 413 13.80 -27.86 21.28
CA LEU A 413 14.14 -27.49 22.66
C LEU A 413 14.44 -28.73 23.51
N LYS A 414 13.58 -29.76 23.50
CA LYS A 414 13.81 -31.01 24.23
C LYS A 414 15.05 -31.78 23.74
N LEU A 415 15.35 -31.72 22.44
CA LEU A 415 16.58 -32.25 21.87
C LEU A 415 17.83 -31.54 22.40
N SER A 416 17.80 -30.20 22.49
CA SER A 416 18.92 -29.41 23.02
C SER A 416 19.14 -29.64 24.53
N GLU A 417 18.06 -29.76 25.30
CA GLU A 417 18.08 -30.09 26.73
C GLU A 417 18.74 -31.45 26.98
N TYR A 418 18.31 -32.46 26.23
CA TYR A 418 18.90 -33.80 26.23
C TYR A 418 20.39 -33.80 25.85
N GLN A 419 20.76 -33.17 24.73
CA GLN A 419 22.17 -33.10 24.29
C GLN A 419 23.06 -32.36 25.30
N SER A 420 22.51 -31.36 26.01
CA SER A 420 23.21 -30.66 27.08
C SER A 420 23.45 -31.57 28.28
N ASN A 421 22.42 -32.30 28.75
CA ASN A 421 22.53 -33.24 29.87
C ASN A 421 23.56 -34.34 29.61
N ILE A 422 23.47 -35.03 28.46
CA ILE A 422 24.40 -36.10 28.08
C ILE A 422 25.85 -35.57 28.00
N ARG A 423 26.05 -34.33 27.55
CA ARG A 423 27.39 -33.71 27.54
C ARG A 423 27.88 -33.39 28.97
N MET A 424 27.03 -32.78 29.80
CA MET A 424 27.36 -32.43 31.17
C MET A 424 27.72 -33.68 32.02
N GLN A 425 26.96 -34.76 31.88
CA GLN A 425 27.28 -36.05 32.51
C GLN A 425 28.61 -36.62 31.99
N ALA A 426 28.85 -36.57 30.68
CA ALA A 426 30.09 -37.06 30.07
C ALA A 426 31.35 -36.24 30.40
N GLU A 427 31.21 -34.98 30.79
CA GLU A 427 32.33 -34.15 31.25
C GLU A 427 32.80 -34.57 32.67
N SER A 428 31.93 -35.19 33.49
CA SER A 428 32.27 -35.62 34.86
C SER A 428 33.48 -36.56 34.92
N LYS A 429 34.42 -36.30 35.83
CA LYS A 429 35.65 -37.09 36.00
C LYS A 429 35.43 -38.45 36.65
N TYR A 430 34.34 -38.59 37.40
CA TYR A 430 33.94 -39.82 38.08
C TYR A 430 32.43 -40.02 37.87
N GLY A 431 31.98 -41.26 37.83
CA GLY A 431 30.57 -41.62 37.73
C GLY A 431 30.39 -43.11 38.00
N GLU A 432 29.18 -43.50 38.39
CA GLU A 432 28.82 -44.88 38.70
C GLU A 432 28.05 -45.52 37.53
N ALA A 433 27.85 -46.84 37.58
CA ALA A 433 26.99 -47.54 36.62
C ALA A 433 25.57 -46.95 36.55
N LYS A 434 25.10 -46.38 37.66
CA LYS A 434 23.82 -45.65 37.78
C LYS A 434 23.77 -44.35 36.99
N ASP A 435 24.90 -43.69 36.74
CA ASP A 435 24.97 -42.51 35.88
C ASP A 435 24.84 -42.92 34.41
N LEU A 436 25.43 -44.06 34.01
CA LEU A 436 25.22 -44.64 32.68
C LEU A 436 23.76 -45.09 32.48
N GLU A 437 23.13 -45.66 33.51
CA GLU A 437 21.69 -45.99 33.53
C GLU A 437 20.83 -44.73 33.35
N SER A 438 21.17 -43.63 34.03
CA SER A 438 20.52 -42.33 33.84
C SER A 438 20.68 -41.80 32.40
N MET A 439 21.89 -41.86 31.83
CA MET A 439 22.13 -41.44 30.45
C MET A 439 21.39 -42.33 29.43
N ALA A 440 21.33 -43.64 29.66
CA ALA A 440 20.65 -44.58 28.78
C ALA A 440 19.11 -44.43 28.86
N SER A 441 18.56 -44.24 30.06
CA SER A 441 17.15 -43.92 30.27
C SER A 441 16.74 -42.58 29.64
N GLN A 442 17.56 -41.54 29.78
CA GLN A 442 17.35 -40.27 29.08
C GLN A 442 17.37 -40.46 27.54
N THR A 443 18.26 -41.31 27.04
CA THR A 443 18.37 -41.64 25.60
C THR A 443 17.10 -42.34 25.08
N ALA A 444 16.55 -43.30 25.84
CA ALA A 444 15.28 -43.95 25.48
C ALA A 444 14.09 -42.97 25.56
N ASN A 445 14.05 -42.10 26.56
CA ASN A 445 12.98 -41.13 26.73
C ASN A 445 12.90 -40.10 25.58
N ILE A 446 14.03 -39.58 25.10
CA ILE A 446 14.03 -38.63 23.98
C ILE A 446 13.65 -39.29 22.64
N VAL A 447 14.03 -40.56 22.42
CA VAL A 447 13.60 -41.34 21.24
C VAL A 447 12.08 -41.53 21.25
N ASN A 448 11.53 -42.05 22.35
CA ASN A 448 10.08 -42.26 22.51
C ASN A 448 9.26 -40.96 22.37
N LEU A 449 9.84 -39.80 22.70
CA LEU A 449 9.22 -38.49 22.51
C LEU A 449 9.20 -38.08 21.03
N PHE A 450 10.30 -38.26 20.29
CA PHE A 450 10.37 -37.96 18.85
C PHE A 450 9.52 -38.92 18.00
N ASP A 451 9.44 -40.20 18.36
CA ASP A 451 8.58 -41.16 17.67
C ASP A 451 7.09 -40.84 17.90
N ARG A 452 6.70 -40.41 19.11
CA ARG A 452 5.34 -39.92 19.38
C ARG A 452 5.01 -38.66 18.57
N LEU A 453 5.94 -37.70 18.52
CA LEU A 453 5.74 -36.47 17.72
C LEU A 453 5.65 -36.77 16.22
N SER A 454 6.38 -37.77 15.70
CA SER A 454 6.22 -38.24 14.31
C SER A 454 4.83 -38.84 14.04
N ILE A 455 4.31 -39.64 14.97
CA ILE A 455 2.97 -40.24 14.87
C ILE A 455 1.89 -39.16 14.93
N GLU A 456 2.03 -38.17 15.80
CA GLU A 456 1.07 -37.05 15.92
C GLU A 456 1.17 -36.01 14.79
N GLY A 457 2.37 -35.79 14.24
CA GLY A 457 2.60 -34.81 13.17
C GLY A 457 2.26 -35.34 11.77
N ASN A 458 2.18 -36.67 11.62
CA ASN A 458 2.01 -37.40 10.35
C ASN A 458 3.19 -37.25 9.35
N ASP A 459 4.08 -36.27 9.56
CA ASP A 459 5.41 -36.21 8.97
C ASP A 459 6.44 -36.97 9.81
N LYS A 460 7.40 -37.63 9.15
CA LYS A 460 8.46 -38.41 9.80
C LYS A 460 9.55 -37.48 10.33
N ILE A 461 9.50 -37.18 11.63
CA ILE A 461 10.58 -36.53 12.39
C ILE A 461 11.15 -37.50 13.45
N PRO A 462 11.67 -38.70 13.05
CA PRO A 462 12.33 -39.58 14.00
C PRO A 462 13.63 -38.95 14.49
N LEU A 463 14.10 -39.34 15.68
CA LEU A 463 15.35 -38.80 16.20
C LEU A 463 16.53 -39.15 15.27
N PRO A 464 17.30 -38.16 14.76
CA PRO A 464 18.36 -38.39 13.78
C PRO A 464 19.34 -39.46 14.25
N HIS A 465 19.69 -40.36 13.32
CA HIS A 465 20.53 -41.52 13.60
C HIS A 465 21.90 -41.12 14.15
N GLU A 466 22.41 -39.98 13.71
CA GLU A 466 23.64 -39.34 14.16
C GLU A 466 23.59 -38.97 15.65
N VAL A 467 22.43 -38.53 16.16
CA VAL A 467 22.23 -38.21 17.58
C VAL A 467 22.15 -39.49 18.41
N ARG A 468 21.46 -40.53 17.89
CA ARG A 468 21.37 -41.84 18.54
C ARG A 468 22.77 -42.50 18.65
N GLN A 469 23.54 -42.49 17.57
CA GLN A 469 24.94 -42.93 17.57
C GLN A 469 25.81 -42.07 18.50
N TRP A 470 25.70 -40.74 18.45
CA TRP A 470 26.50 -39.83 19.30
C TRP A 470 26.27 -40.09 20.79
N ALA A 471 25.02 -40.29 21.21
CA ALA A 471 24.67 -40.55 22.59
C ALA A 471 25.26 -41.86 23.11
N ILE A 472 25.03 -42.97 22.40
CA ILE A 472 25.59 -44.28 22.78
C ILE A 472 27.13 -44.28 22.71
N SER A 473 27.70 -43.57 21.75
CA SER A 473 29.15 -43.32 21.72
C SER A 473 29.64 -42.58 22.96
N LYS A 474 28.88 -41.59 23.45
CA LYS A 474 29.23 -40.85 24.67
C LYS A 474 29.08 -41.68 25.93
N ILE A 475 28.06 -42.53 26.03
CA ILE A 475 27.90 -43.47 27.15
C ILE A 475 29.09 -44.44 27.21
N LEU A 476 29.55 -44.95 26.06
CA LEU A 476 30.73 -45.80 25.96
C LEU A 476 32.04 -45.07 26.33
N ASP A 477 32.21 -43.82 25.89
CA ASP A 477 33.36 -42.98 26.30
C ASP A 477 33.37 -42.70 27.82
N CYS A 478 32.20 -42.64 28.47
CA CYS A 478 32.11 -42.47 29.92
C CYS A 478 32.46 -43.77 30.65
N ALA A 479 31.98 -44.90 30.15
CA ALA A 479 32.26 -46.21 30.71
C ALA A 479 33.76 -46.56 30.69
N ASP A 480 34.48 -46.20 29.61
CA ASP A 480 35.93 -46.29 29.50
C ASP A 480 36.62 -45.39 30.56
N LYS A 481 36.26 -44.09 30.57
CA LYS A 481 36.78 -43.07 31.49
C LYS A 481 36.54 -43.36 32.97
N TRP A 482 35.54 -44.17 33.31
CA TRP A 482 35.19 -44.59 34.67
C TRP A 482 35.55 -46.07 34.96
N GLU A 483 36.31 -46.73 34.07
CA GLU A 483 36.79 -48.12 34.18
C GLU A 483 35.69 -49.18 34.40
N ILE A 484 34.46 -48.92 33.90
CA ILE A 484 33.31 -49.79 34.10
C ILE A 484 33.35 -50.99 33.14
N ARG A 485 33.09 -52.19 33.68
CA ARG A 485 33.16 -53.47 32.94
C ARG A 485 32.14 -53.51 31.82
N PHE A 486 32.59 -53.96 30.64
CA PHE A 486 31.76 -54.07 29.44
C PHE A 486 30.43 -54.81 29.65
N SER A 487 30.43 -55.93 30.39
CA SER A 487 29.22 -56.71 30.70
C SER A 487 28.10 -55.89 31.34
N ASP A 488 28.48 -54.98 32.24
CA ASP A 488 27.55 -54.25 33.08
C ASP A 488 26.94 -53.10 32.26
N VAL A 489 27.79 -52.40 31.49
CA VAL A 489 27.40 -51.33 30.56
C VAL A 489 26.51 -51.88 29.43
N PHE A 490 26.86 -53.06 28.89
CA PHE A 490 26.10 -53.68 27.81
C PHE A 490 24.72 -54.16 28.29
N SER A 491 24.63 -54.67 29.53
CA SER A 491 23.34 -55.00 30.16
C SER A 491 22.48 -53.75 30.34
N ILE A 492 23.03 -52.68 30.93
CA ILE A 492 22.34 -51.38 31.12
C ILE A 492 21.84 -50.82 29.78
N LEU A 493 22.65 -50.89 28.72
CA LEU A 493 22.27 -50.43 27.38
C LEU A 493 21.16 -51.29 26.75
N ILE A 494 21.20 -52.62 26.90
CA ILE A 494 20.13 -53.50 26.42
C ILE A 494 18.82 -53.23 27.16
N ASP A 495 18.86 -53.17 28.49
CA ASP A 495 17.67 -53.06 29.33
C ASP A 495 17.02 -51.66 29.26
N SER A 496 17.83 -50.60 29.09
CA SER A 496 17.33 -49.22 29.03
C SER A 496 16.88 -48.78 27.63
N ILE A 497 17.59 -49.20 26.56
CA ILE A 497 17.40 -48.67 25.19
C ILE A 497 16.74 -49.72 24.25
N GLY A 498 16.86 -51.00 24.56
CA GLY A 498 16.32 -52.09 23.74
C GLY A 498 17.24 -52.52 22.59
N ARG A 499 17.17 -53.81 22.24
CA ARG A 499 18.11 -54.47 21.32
C ARG A 499 18.15 -53.84 19.92
N ASP A 500 17.00 -53.46 19.35
CA ASP A 500 16.92 -52.96 17.98
C ASP A 500 17.51 -51.54 17.83
N LEU A 501 17.19 -50.64 18.76
CA LEU A 501 17.76 -49.29 18.82
C LEU A 501 19.27 -49.31 19.06
N LEU A 502 19.73 -50.20 19.95
CA LEU A 502 21.14 -50.42 20.23
C LEU A 502 21.89 -50.99 19.01
N LYS A 503 21.25 -51.90 18.26
CA LYS A 503 21.77 -52.49 17.02
C LYS A 503 21.97 -51.48 15.90
N GLU A 504 21.05 -50.53 15.72
CA GLU A 504 21.24 -49.43 14.77
C GLU A 504 22.37 -48.47 15.22
N SER A 505 22.49 -48.22 16.53
CA SER A 505 23.21 -47.05 17.05
C SER A 505 24.64 -47.35 17.54
N ILE A 506 25.04 -48.62 17.67
CA ILE A 506 26.40 -49.00 18.07
C ILE A 506 27.41 -48.81 16.92
N ARG A 507 28.56 -48.18 17.24
CA ARG A 507 29.73 -48.17 16.35
C ARG A 507 30.74 -49.24 16.80
N ILE A 508 30.70 -50.39 16.13
CA ILE A 508 31.54 -51.57 16.43
C ILE A 508 33.05 -51.23 16.54
N GLN A 509 33.53 -50.30 15.70
CA GLN A 509 34.90 -49.78 15.75
C GLN A 509 35.27 -49.27 17.16
N GLN A 510 34.43 -48.42 17.75
CA GLN A 510 34.69 -47.79 19.06
C GLN A 510 34.76 -48.85 20.17
N ILE A 511 33.88 -49.85 20.13
CA ILE A 511 33.84 -50.91 21.14
C ILE A 511 35.06 -51.84 21.01
N ARG A 512 35.55 -52.12 19.79
CA ARG A 512 36.82 -52.82 19.60
C ARG A 512 37.98 -52.05 20.19
N ASP A 513 38.03 -50.75 19.93
CA ASP A 513 39.18 -49.93 20.25
C ASP A 513 39.24 -49.60 21.77
N ILE A 514 38.11 -49.68 22.49
CA ILE A 514 38.01 -49.61 23.97
C ILE A 514 38.15 -51.00 24.63
N TYR A 515 37.25 -51.94 24.32
CA TYR A 515 37.08 -53.21 25.06
C TYR A 515 37.66 -54.44 24.35
N GLY A 516 38.27 -54.27 23.17
CA GLY A 516 38.90 -55.34 22.42
C GLY A 516 37.93 -56.27 21.69
N ILE A 517 38.49 -57.28 21.01
CA ILE A 517 37.73 -58.17 20.10
C ILE A 517 36.67 -58.99 20.83
N ARG A 518 36.94 -59.44 22.06
CA ARG A 518 36.04 -60.32 22.84
C ARG A 518 34.67 -59.67 23.12
N ALA A 519 34.62 -58.35 23.32
CA ALA A 519 33.37 -57.60 23.46
C ALA A 519 32.56 -57.54 22.15
N ILE A 520 33.24 -57.53 20.99
CA ILE A 520 32.57 -57.59 19.68
C ILE A 520 31.88 -58.94 19.49
N ASP A 521 32.54 -60.05 19.86
CA ASP A 521 31.97 -61.39 19.71
C ASP A 521 30.70 -61.55 20.57
N GLU A 522 30.71 -60.96 21.77
CA GLU A 522 29.56 -60.90 22.69
C GLU A 522 28.40 -60.07 22.08
N ILE A 523 28.68 -58.89 21.51
CA ILE A 523 27.69 -58.08 20.78
C ILE A 523 27.14 -58.79 19.55
N ARG A 524 28.00 -59.42 18.74
CA ARG A 524 27.61 -60.16 17.53
C ARG A 524 26.62 -61.28 17.87
N LYS A 525 26.88 -61.97 18.99
CA LYS A 525 26.04 -63.05 19.52
C LYS A 525 24.70 -62.56 20.08
N GLU A 526 24.67 -61.46 20.85
CA GLU A 526 23.45 -60.97 21.51
C GLU A 526 22.56 -60.08 20.62
N LEU A 527 23.14 -59.24 19.76
CA LEU A 527 22.39 -58.37 18.84
C LEU A 527 22.21 -58.98 17.43
N ASN A 528 22.72 -60.19 17.19
CA ASN A 528 22.64 -60.94 15.94
C ASN A 528 23.11 -60.07 14.74
N ILE A 529 24.35 -59.57 14.83
CA ILE A 529 24.99 -58.68 13.85
C ILE A 529 26.07 -59.48 13.12
N SER A 530 26.01 -59.49 11.78
CA SER A 530 26.90 -60.30 10.93
C SER A 530 28.29 -59.70 10.71
#